data_AF-A0A9P7APA6-F1
#
_entry.id   AF-A0A9P7APA6-F1
#
_cell.length_a   1.000
_cell.length_b   1.000
_cell.length_c   1.000
_cell.angle_alpha   90.00
_cell.angle_beta   90.00
_cell.angle_gamma   90.00
#
_symmetry.space_group_name_H-M   'P 1'
#
loop_
_entity.id
_entity.type
_entity.pdbx_description
1 polymer ?
#
loop_
_entity_poly.entity_id
_entity_poly.type
_entity_poly.pdbx_seq_one_letter_code
_entity_poly.pdbx_strand_id
1 'polypeptide(L)'
;MSASLFILTGPGRCWNSSKDREGLVETAYLLNAMPLFLPRHSRPLRHPRTTKARSAMYEHLYLYGLKRCLRYGITLHNDGIGISCRALSSNQLCCVCACDPNHNPTDIRIAPAPRLKSGFSKPSLPPCIAPIPAASYRFAPAENIGFVEAMKRSNNLRSEREQAVTDRVHSIRGALEFLKHTCSFCKVWGGQIEADHALSQCLRLSSQPALSWGQYIDWRRELVYSTNHKKICYACHVPQINDDLHRQFTKAGKELTCEFADIVAPAALGIFLHHPTQQEAAVHFNQTSMWSSLAKFTNWLIAEPQPGSYSNLFDLFLWFVSTRGAQTQ
;
A
#
# COMPACT_ATOMS: atom_id res chain seq x y z
N MET A 1 -14.19 48.55 10.32
CA MET A 1 -14.95 47.77 9.32
C MET A 1 -13.98 47.30 8.24
N SER A 2 -13.63 46.01 8.27
CA SER A 2 -13.39 45.15 7.11
C SER A 2 -12.90 43.81 7.65
N ALA A 3 -13.77 42.81 7.57
CA ALA A 3 -13.48 41.44 7.91
C ALA A 3 -13.22 40.67 6.61
N SER A 4 -12.12 39.94 6.54
CA SER A 4 -11.87 38.98 5.47
C SER A 4 -11.80 37.58 6.06
N LEU A 5 -12.92 36.89 5.88
CA LEU A 5 -13.19 35.48 6.15
C LEU A 5 -13.02 34.73 4.82
N PHE A 6 -12.09 33.76 4.71
CA PHE A 6 -12.17 32.73 3.68
C PHE A 6 -11.48 31.42 4.12
N ILE A 7 -12.30 30.40 4.40
CA ILE A 7 -11.95 29.00 4.10
C ILE A 7 -13.14 28.45 3.33
N LEU A 8 -12.89 28.07 2.08
CA LEU A 8 -13.44 26.92 1.35
C LEU A 8 -13.07 27.10 -0.13
N THR A 9 -12.05 26.38 -0.61
CA THR A 9 -11.92 26.09 -2.04
C THR A 9 -11.73 24.58 -2.23
N GLY A 10 -12.55 24.03 -3.13
CA GLY A 10 -12.61 22.62 -3.49
C GLY A 10 -11.40 22.11 -4.28
N PRO A 11 -11.50 20.92 -4.88
CA PRO A 11 -10.35 20.08 -5.21
C PRO A 11 -9.63 20.53 -6.48
N GLY A 12 -8.30 20.55 -6.41
CA GLY A 12 -7.44 20.70 -7.57
C GLY A 12 -6.69 22.03 -7.61
N ARG A 13 -5.66 22.15 -6.76
CA ARG A 13 -4.47 22.95 -7.05
C ARG A 13 -3.32 22.47 -6.16
N CYS A 14 -2.21 22.15 -6.81
CA CYS A 14 -0.97 21.73 -6.18
C CYS A 14 -0.48 22.80 -5.20
N TRP A 15 0.07 22.31 -4.11
CA TRP A 15 0.76 23.08 -3.07
C TRP A 15 2.00 23.72 -3.71
N ASN A 16 1.86 24.95 -4.20
CA ASN A 16 3.03 25.75 -4.60
C ASN A 16 3.64 26.34 -3.35
N SER A 17 4.79 25.78 -2.97
CA SER A 17 5.74 26.35 -2.03
C SER A 17 6.21 27.72 -2.55
N SER A 18 5.59 28.80 -2.10
CA SER A 18 6.18 30.13 -2.17
C SER A 18 7.07 30.35 -0.96
N LYS A 19 8.28 30.81 -1.26
CA LYS A 19 9.31 31.33 -0.37
C LYS A 19 8.73 32.27 0.70
N ASP A 20 9.39 32.25 1.85
CA ASP A 20 9.31 33.24 2.94
C ASP A 20 8.03 33.19 3.79
N ARG A 21 8.01 32.27 4.75
CA ARG A 21 7.16 32.38 5.96
C ARG A 21 8.06 32.44 7.19
N GLU A 22 8.44 33.66 7.55
CA GLU A 22 9.10 33.95 8.81
C GLU A 22 8.12 33.76 9.98
N GLY A 23 8.44 32.83 10.88
CA GLY A 23 8.25 32.93 12.34
C GLY A 23 6.86 33.08 12.96
N LEU A 24 5.75 33.23 12.22
CA LEU A 24 4.43 33.43 12.81
C LEU A 24 3.82 32.10 13.28
N VAL A 25 3.48 32.03 14.57
CA VAL A 25 2.75 30.91 15.17
C VAL A 25 1.31 30.89 14.63
N GLU A 26 1.05 30.06 13.63
CA GLU A 26 -0.31 29.82 13.15
C GLU A 26 -1.06 28.91 14.13
N THR A 27 -2.14 29.42 14.72
CA THR A 27 -3.06 28.58 15.49
C THR A 27 -3.91 27.77 14.51
N ALA A 28 -3.72 26.45 14.49
CA ALA A 28 -4.52 25.56 13.67
C ALA A 28 -5.77 25.09 14.43
N TYR A 29 -6.94 25.44 13.93
CA TYR A 29 -8.21 24.95 14.45
C TYR A 29 -8.72 23.78 13.59
N LEU A 30 -9.01 22.65 14.24
CA LEU A 30 -9.81 21.58 13.63
C LEU A 30 -11.28 21.86 13.94
N LEU A 31 -12.00 22.40 12.97
CA LEU A 31 -13.45 22.53 13.07
C LEU A 31 -14.07 21.14 12.94
N ASN A 32 -14.55 20.59 14.06
CA ASN A 32 -15.44 19.44 14.04
C ASN A 32 -16.81 19.89 13.51
N ALA A 33 -16.98 19.89 12.19
CA ALA A 33 -18.31 19.98 11.60
C ALA A 33 -19.06 18.68 11.94
N MET A 34 -19.94 18.75 12.93
CA MET A 34 -21.04 17.79 13.06
C MET A 34 -21.75 17.71 11.70
N PRO A 35 -22.23 16.53 11.26
CA PRO A 35 -22.89 16.39 9.97
C PRO A 35 -24.28 17.05 10.04
N LEU A 36 -24.33 18.36 9.84
CA LEU A 36 -25.52 19.01 9.32
C LEU A 36 -25.56 18.65 7.84
N PHE A 37 -26.44 17.70 7.49
CA PHE A 37 -26.90 17.36 6.13
C PHE A 37 -26.06 17.96 4.98
N LEU A 38 -24.96 17.28 4.61
CA LEU A 38 -24.25 17.61 3.38
C LEU A 38 -25.10 17.18 2.17
N PRO A 39 -25.38 18.08 1.20
CA PRO A 39 -26.06 17.72 -0.04
C PRO A 39 -25.27 16.65 -0.80
N ARG A 40 -26.00 15.71 -1.41
CA ARG A 40 -25.51 14.48 -2.06
C ARG A 40 -24.68 14.67 -3.33
N HIS A 41 -24.21 15.87 -3.64
CA HIS A 41 -23.60 16.21 -4.93
C HIS A 41 -22.13 16.60 -4.80
N SER A 42 -21.28 15.58 -4.61
CA SER A 42 -19.97 15.43 -5.26
C SER A 42 -19.29 14.20 -4.64
N ARG A 43 -19.17 13.11 -5.40
CA ARG A 43 -18.31 11.98 -5.02
C ARG A 43 -16.86 12.41 -5.30
N PRO A 44 -16.01 12.65 -4.30
CA PRO A 44 -14.60 12.86 -4.57
C PRO A 44 -14.01 11.56 -5.12
N LEU A 45 -13.14 11.69 -6.13
CA LEU A 45 -12.35 10.61 -6.70
C LEU A 45 -11.68 9.81 -5.56
N ARG A 46 -12.06 8.54 -5.42
CA ARG A 46 -11.53 7.65 -4.38
C ARG A 46 -10.10 7.26 -4.74
N HIS A 47 -9.11 8.04 -4.30
CA HIS A 47 -7.73 7.58 -4.34
C HIS A 47 -7.53 6.54 -3.22
N PRO A 48 -7.16 5.27 -3.51
CA PRO A 48 -7.09 4.22 -2.50
C PRO A 48 -6.11 4.51 -1.34
N ARG A 49 -5.10 5.36 -1.56
CA ARG A 49 -4.12 5.80 -0.54
C ARG A 49 -4.71 6.76 0.52
N THR A 50 -5.83 7.41 0.24
CA THR A 50 -6.50 8.28 1.23
C THR A 50 -7.13 7.47 2.36
N THR A 51 -7.37 6.17 2.20
CA THR A 51 -8.12 5.37 3.18
C THR A 51 -7.39 5.18 4.50
N LYS A 52 -6.06 5.00 4.52
CA LYS A 52 -5.29 4.78 5.75
C LYS A 52 -5.06 6.05 6.56
N ALA A 53 -4.60 7.14 5.92
CA ALA A 53 -4.43 8.43 6.59
C ALA A 53 -5.79 8.98 7.08
N ARG A 54 -6.83 8.81 6.25
CA ARG A 54 -8.21 9.08 6.67
C ARG A 54 -8.59 8.18 7.84
N SER A 55 -8.41 6.86 7.77
CA SER A 55 -8.71 5.95 8.88
C SER A 55 -7.99 6.36 10.15
N ALA A 56 -6.70 6.67 10.11
CA ALA A 56 -5.95 7.12 11.27
C ALA A 56 -6.46 8.45 11.84
N MET A 57 -6.82 9.40 10.97
CA MET A 57 -7.50 10.62 11.38
C MET A 57 -8.87 10.31 12.02
N TYR A 58 -9.65 9.38 11.46
CA TYR A 58 -10.94 8.96 12.03
C TYR A 58 -10.74 8.19 13.35
N GLU A 59 -9.77 7.29 13.47
CA GLU A 59 -9.44 6.62 14.73
C GLU A 59 -9.03 7.66 15.78
N HIS A 60 -8.20 8.62 15.40
CA HIS A 60 -7.80 9.71 16.29
C HIS A 60 -8.99 10.57 16.72
N LEU A 61 -9.86 10.97 15.80
CA LEU A 61 -11.02 11.82 16.09
C LEU A 61 -12.15 11.09 16.82
N TYR A 62 -12.39 9.81 16.53
CA TYR A 62 -13.59 9.08 16.97
C TYR A 62 -13.33 7.98 18.00
N LEU A 63 -12.21 7.25 17.91
CA LEU A 63 -11.87 6.24 18.93
C LEU A 63 -11.20 6.87 20.14
N TYR A 64 -10.28 7.79 19.89
CA TYR A 64 -9.51 8.45 20.93
C TYR A 64 -10.09 9.83 21.28
N GLY A 65 -10.59 10.57 20.29
CA GLY A 65 -11.18 11.90 20.44
C GLY A 65 -10.27 12.88 21.18
N LEU A 66 -10.90 13.76 21.99
CA LEU A 66 -10.20 14.69 22.88
C LEU A 66 -9.55 14.02 24.10
N LYS A 67 -9.39 12.70 24.10
CA LYS A 67 -8.70 11.96 25.16
C LYS A 67 -7.27 11.59 24.80
N ARG A 68 -6.81 11.87 23.57
CA ARG A 68 -5.42 11.65 23.16
C ARG A 68 -4.73 12.94 22.80
N CYS A 69 -3.49 13.09 23.27
CA CYS A 69 -2.61 14.15 22.79
C CYS A 69 -2.53 14.11 21.25
N LEU A 70 -2.90 15.22 20.60
CA LEU A 70 -2.94 15.31 19.14
C LEU A 70 -1.55 15.00 18.53
N ARG A 71 -0.50 15.61 19.09
CA ARG A 71 0.88 15.40 18.65
C ARG A 71 1.31 13.94 18.75
N TYR A 72 0.98 13.29 19.86
CA TYR A 72 1.30 11.89 20.08
C TYR A 72 0.60 11.01 19.04
N GLY A 73 -0.70 11.22 18.79
CA GLY A 73 -1.43 10.46 17.78
C GLY A 73 -0.87 10.61 16.37
N ILE A 74 -0.52 11.85 15.97
CA ILE A 74 0.04 12.14 14.64
C ILE A 74 1.41 11.48 14.46
N THR A 75 2.32 11.68 15.42
CA THR A 75 3.67 11.12 15.34
C THR A 75 3.64 9.60 15.40
N LEU A 76 2.87 9.01 16.33
CA LEU A 76 2.68 7.56 16.43
C LEU A 76 2.17 6.96 15.11
N HIS A 77 1.24 7.63 14.42
CA HIS A 77 0.77 7.18 13.12
C HIS A 77 1.89 7.17 12.06
N ASN A 78 2.75 8.19 12.08
CA ASN A 78 3.74 8.34 11.03
C ASN A 78 5.01 7.50 11.26
N ASP A 79 5.51 7.45 12.49
CA ASP A 79 6.79 6.80 12.83
C ASP A 79 6.66 5.57 13.76
N GLY A 80 5.49 5.33 14.35
CA GLY A 80 5.25 4.22 15.27
C GLY A 80 5.75 4.43 16.70
N ILE A 81 6.33 5.60 17.02
CA ILE A 81 6.91 5.91 18.33
C ILE A 81 5.93 6.72 19.18
N GLY A 82 5.43 7.83 18.63
CA GLY A 82 4.54 8.75 19.33
C GLY A 82 5.26 9.67 20.32
N ILE A 83 5.24 10.97 20.04
CA ILE A 83 5.84 12.03 20.86
C ILE A 83 4.73 12.92 21.42
N SER A 84 4.67 13.06 22.74
CA SER A 84 3.64 13.87 23.41
C SER A 84 3.96 15.37 23.38
N CYS A 85 2.93 16.20 23.57
CA CYS A 85 3.12 17.64 23.79
C CYS A 85 3.98 17.96 25.03
N ARG A 86 4.11 17.02 25.98
CA ARG A 86 4.88 17.21 27.22
C ARG A 86 6.27 16.59 27.17
N ALA A 87 6.60 15.89 26.08
CA ALA A 87 7.90 15.23 25.93
C ALA A 87 9.08 16.22 25.89
N LEU A 88 8.84 17.47 25.43
CA LEU A 88 9.82 18.55 25.43
C LEU A 88 9.13 19.82 25.95
N SER A 89 9.84 20.63 26.73
CA SER A 89 9.32 21.90 27.28
C SER A 89 9.04 22.95 26.20
N SER A 90 9.69 22.83 25.03
CA SER A 90 9.48 23.71 23.86
C SER A 90 8.24 23.35 23.04
N ASN A 91 7.60 22.21 23.31
CA ASN A 91 6.44 21.78 22.55
C ASN A 91 5.19 22.58 22.93
N GLN A 92 4.45 23.02 21.92
CA GLN A 92 3.12 23.59 22.14
C GLN A 92 2.13 22.53 22.62
N LEU A 93 1.37 22.86 23.67
CA LEU A 93 0.32 22.01 24.21
C LEU A 93 -0.89 22.02 23.28
N CYS A 94 -1.36 20.83 22.89
CA CYS A 94 -2.65 20.68 22.23
C CYS A 94 -3.81 20.88 23.22
N CYS A 95 -5.05 21.07 22.74
CA CYS A 95 -6.22 21.26 23.59
C CYS A 95 -6.37 20.21 24.69
N VAL A 96 -6.09 18.94 24.39
CA VAL A 96 -6.15 17.84 25.38
C VAL A 96 -5.13 18.04 26.50
N CYS A 97 -3.86 18.24 26.14
CA CYS A 97 -2.79 18.42 27.12
C CYS A 97 -2.85 19.79 27.84
N ALA A 98 -3.51 20.78 27.24
CA ALA A 98 -3.76 22.06 27.90
C ALA A 98 -4.87 21.94 28.96
N CYS A 99 -5.91 21.15 28.69
CA CYS A 99 -6.99 20.91 29.64
C CYS A 99 -6.61 19.94 30.77
N ASP A 100 -5.76 18.94 30.49
CA ASP A 100 -5.29 17.97 31.50
C ASP A 100 -3.75 18.02 31.64
N PRO A 101 -3.24 18.65 32.72
CA PRO A 101 -1.82 18.72 33.01
C PRO A 101 -1.11 17.39 33.21
N ASN A 102 -1.83 16.38 33.69
CA ASN A 102 -1.31 15.06 33.98
C ASN A 102 -1.64 14.05 32.86
N HIS A 103 -2.06 14.55 31.70
CA HIS A 103 -2.47 13.73 30.57
C HIS A 103 -1.34 12.79 30.11
N ASN A 104 -1.55 11.49 30.30
CA ASN A 104 -0.68 10.45 29.77
C ASN A 104 -1.23 9.90 28.44
N PRO A 105 -0.55 10.11 27.30
CA PRO A 105 -1.07 9.66 26.00
C PRO A 105 -0.99 8.15 25.77
N THR A 106 -0.24 7.40 26.59
CA THR A 106 -0.16 5.94 26.50
C THR A 106 -1.27 5.26 27.30
N ASP A 107 -1.77 5.90 28.36
CA ASP A 107 -2.81 5.36 29.25
C ASP A 107 -4.21 5.85 28.86
N ILE A 108 -4.58 5.64 27.59
CA ILE A 108 -5.90 6.05 27.11
C ILE A 108 -6.79 4.83 27.04
N ARG A 109 -7.70 4.75 28.00
CA ARG A 109 -8.80 3.79 27.96
C ARG A 109 -9.75 4.20 26.83
N ILE A 110 -9.69 3.45 25.73
CA ILE A 110 -10.66 3.57 24.65
C ILE A 110 -12.03 3.30 25.27
N ALA A 111 -12.89 4.32 25.30
CA ALA A 111 -14.27 4.09 25.72
C ALA A 111 -14.85 3.05 24.76
N PRO A 112 -15.49 1.97 25.26
CA PRO A 112 -16.07 0.96 24.39
C PRO A 112 -16.97 1.68 23.38
N ALA A 113 -16.71 1.46 22.09
CA ALA A 113 -17.47 2.10 21.03
C ALA A 113 -18.96 1.90 21.33
N PRO A 114 -19.78 2.96 21.40
CA PRO A 114 -21.19 2.81 21.72
C PRO A 114 -21.77 1.86 20.70
N ARG A 115 -22.14 0.65 21.15
CA ARG A 115 -22.90 -0.29 20.32
C ARG A 115 -24.17 0.46 19.95
N LEU A 116 -24.32 0.80 18.67
CA LEU A 116 -25.52 1.41 18.11
C LEU A 116 -26.70 0.46 18.37
N LYS A 117 -27.27 0.52 19.58
CA LYS A 117 -28.61 0.02 19.84
C LYS A 117 -29.55 0.99 19.14
N SER A 118 -30.20 0.48 18.10
CA SER A 118 -31.27 1.16 17.36
C SER A 118 -32.39 1.54 18.33
N GLY A 119 -32.36 2.78 18.80
CA GLY A 119 -33.34 3.31 19.75
C GLY A 119 -32.67 4.30 20.70
N PHE A 120 -32.48 5.54 20.25
CA PHE A 120 -31.97 6.61 21.11
C PHE A 120 -32.89 7.82 21.07
N SER A 121 -33.61 7.99 22.17
CA SER A 121 -34.00 9.26 22.77
C SER A 121 -32.74 10.13 22.94
N LYS A 122 -32.84 11.43 22.61
CA LYS A 122 -31.75 12.42 22.70
C LYS A 122 -31.02 12.35 24.06
N PRO A 123 -29.72 12.00 24.12
CA PRO A 123 -28.91 12.26 25.29
C PRO A 123 -28.64 13.77 25.38
N SER A 124 -28.90 14.35 26.55
CA SER A 124 -28.47 15.71 26.88
C SER A 124 -26.94 15.77 26.91
N LEU A 125 -26.35 16.57 26.02
CA LEU A 125 -24.90 16.81 25.98
C LEU A 125 -24.44 17.48 27.29
N PRO A 126 -23.25 17.12 27.82
CA PRO A 126 -22.61 17.93 28.85
C PRO A 126 -22.39 19.37 28.33
N PRO A 127 -22.38 20.38 29.21
CA PRO A 127 -22.26 21.77 28.82
C PRO A 127 -21.01 21.98 27.96
N CYS A 128 -21.20 22.56 26.76
CA CYS A 128 -20.10 23.05 25.94
C CYS A 128 -19.20 23.94 26.81
N ILE A 129 -17.94 23.54 26.93
CA ILE A 129 -16.87 24.38 27.47
C ILE A 129 -16.89 25.67 26.65
N ALA A 130 -17.13 26.80 27.31
CA ALA A 130 -17.18 28.11 26.66
C ALA A 130 -15.90 28.35 25.85
N PRO A 131 -15.98 28.98 24.66
CA PRO A 131 -14.81 29.32 23.88
C PRO A 131 -13.87 30.18 24.74
N ILE A 132 -12.66 29.67 24.97
CA ILE A 132 -11.62 30.38 25.71
C ILE A 132 -11.32 31.67 24.94
N PRO A 133 -11.33 32.85 25.58
CA PRO A 133 -11.03 34.12 24.92
C PRO A 133 -9.67 34.06 24.23
N ALA A 134 -9.63 34.37 22.93
CA ALA A 134 -8.42 34.32 22.09
C ALA A 134 -7.29 35.28 22.54
N ALA A 135 -7.51 36.09 23.57
CA ALA A 135 -6.68 37.24 23.91
C ALA A 135 -5.55 36.97 24.93
N SER A 136 -5.47 35.80 25.58
CA SER A 136 -4.53 35.61 26.70
C SER A 136 -3.30 34.74 26.42
N TYR A 137 -3.12 34.21 25.20
CA TYR A 137 -1.97 33.37 24.88
C TYR A 137 -0.89 34.13 24.09
N ARG A 138 -0.08 34.92 24.80
CA ARG A 138 1.23 35.33 24.30
C ARG A 138 2.19 34.15 24.44
N PHE A 139 2.20 33.26 23.46
CA PHE A 139 3.23 32.22 23.40
C PHE A 139 4.56 32.87 23.01
N ALA A 140 5.54 32.78 23.90
CA ALA A 140 6.93 33.06 23.54
C ALA A 140 7.32 32.10 22.39
N PRO A 141 8.11 32.56 21.40
CA PRO A 141 8.64 31.69 20.35
C PRO A 141 9.68 30.76 20.97
N ALA A 142 9.23 29.67 21.59
CA ALA A 142 10.12 28.58 21.93
C ALA A 142 10.61 27.98 20.61
N GLU A 143 11.93 27.94 20.44
CA GLU A 143 12.61 27.31 19.31
C GLU A 143 12.10 25.86 19.16
N ASN A 144 11.14 25.67 18.25
CA ASN A 144 10.35 24.45 18.07
C ASN A 144 11.13 23.42 17.24
N ILE A 145 12.45 23.37 17.43
CA ILE A 145 13.42 22.62 16.60
C ILE A 145 13.07 21.12 16.61
N GLY A 146 12.79 20.56 17.79
CA GLY A 146 12.51 19.12 17.92
C GLY A 146 11.26 18.63 17.21
N PHE A 147 10.21 19.46 17.07
CA PHE A 147 9.01 19.07 16.32
C PHE A 147 9.23 19.10 14.81
N VAL A 148 9.85 20.17 14.33
CA VAL A 148 10.15 20.35 12.91
C VAL A 148 11.09 19.24 12.43
N GLU A 149 12.10 18.89 13.23
CA GLU A 149 12.99 17.77 12.96
C GLU A 149 12.27 16.42 12.94
N ALA A 150 11.40 16.15 13.93
CA ALA A 150 10.60 14.91 13.95
C ALA A 150 9.67 14.81 12.73
N MET A 151 9.03 15.90 12.34
CA MET A 151 8.18 15.96 11.15
C MET A 151 8.99 15.74 9.86
N LYS A 152 10.15 16.38 9.73
CA LYS A 152 11.05 16.20 8.59
C LYS A 152 11.55 14.76 8.49
N ARG A 153 11.99 14.17 9.61
CA ARG A 153 12.40 12.76 9.68
C ARG A 153 11.26 11.83 9.26
N SER A 154 10.06 12.07 9.78
CA SER A 154 8.87 11.31 9.43
C SER A 154 8.52 11.38 7.94
N ASN A 155 8.57 12.58 7.34
CA ASN A 155 8.34 12.76 5.91
C ASN A 155 9.42 12.07 5.06
N ASN A 156 10.69 12.13 5.48
CA ASN A 156 11.79 11.44 4.81
C ASN A 156 11.58 9.92 4.82
N LEU A 157 11.31 9.33 5.99
CA LEU A 157 11.05 7.89 6.11
C LEU A 157 9.84 7.45 5.26
N ARG A 158 8.81 8.29 5.18
CA ARG A 158 7.66 8.04 4.31
C ARG A 158 8.06 8.09 2.84
N SER A 159 8.81 9.12 2.43
CA SER A 159 9.31 9.28 1.07
C SER A 159 10.21 8.11 0.65
N GLU A 160 11.10 7.66 1.54
CA GLU A 160 11.97 6.50 1.33
C GLU A 160 11.16 5.22 1.13
N ARG A 161 10.12 4.99 1.94
CA ARG A 161 9.21 3.84 1.76
C ARG A 161 8.45 3.92 0.44
N GLU A 162 7.96 5.09 0.06
CA GLU A 162 7.26 5.31 -1.21
C GLU A 162 8.19 5.11 -2.41
N GLN A 163 9.44 5.57 -2.32
CA GLN A 163 10.47 5.37 -3.33
C GLN A 163 10.82 3.88 -3.48
N ALA A 164 11.05 3.17 -2.37
CA ALA A 164 11.35 1.74 -2.40
C ALA A 164 10.23 0.90 -3.05
N VAL A 165 8.97 1.29 -2.86
CA VAL A 165 7.83 0.65 -3.55
C VAL A 165 7.86 0.96 -5.05
N THR A 166 8.14 2.21 -5.43
CA THR A 166 8.25 2.64 -6.84
C THR A 166 9.39 1.93 -7.56
N ASP A 167 10.58 1.85 -6.94
CA ASP A 167 11.74 1.15 -7.50
C ASP A 167 11.44 -0.34 -7.70
N ARG A 168 10.77 -0.96 -6.73
CA ARG A 168 10.32 -2.35 -6.85
C ARG A 168 9.32 -2.54 -7.99
N VAL A 169 8.38 -1.61 -8.17
CA VAL A 169 7.44 -1.63 -9.30
C VAL A 169 8.18 -1.53 -10.63
N HIS A 170 9.15 -0.62 -10.76
CA HIS A 170 9.96 -0.48 -11.98
C HIS A 170 10.77 -1.74 -12.28
N SER A 171 11.40 -2.34 -11.27
CA SER A 171 12.12 -3.61 -11.42
C SER A 171 11.20 -4.73 -11.91
N ILE A 172 10.01 -4.87 -11.32
CA ILE A 172 9.01 -5.86 -11.74
C ILE A 172 8.55 -5.60 -13.18
N ARG A 173 8.28 -4.34 -13.53
CA ARG A 173 7.86 -3.98 -14.89
C ARG A 173 8.95 -4.32 -15.90
N GLY A 174 10.21 -3.97 -15.60
CA GLY A 174 11.35 -4.32 -16.45
C GLY A 174 11.46 -5.82 -16.69
N ALA A 175 11.23 -6.63 -15.66
CA ALA A 175 11.23 -8.08 -15.79
C ALA A 175 10.09 -8.63 -16.67
N LEU A 176 8.91 -8.03 -16.59
CA LEU A 176 7.76 -8.39 -17.44
C LEU A 176 7.99 -7.96 -18.89
N GLU A 177 8.47 -6.73 -19.12
CA GLU A 177 8.78 -6.20 -20.46
C GLU A 177 9.89 -7.02 -21.14
N PHE A 178 10.86 -7.55 -20.39
CA PHE A 178 11.91 -8.45 -20.91
C PHE A 178 11.34 -9.70 -21.61
N LEU A 179 10.19 -10.21 -21.17
CA LEU A 179 9.54 -11.39 -21.78
C LEU A 179 8.32 -11.07 -22.64
N LYS A 180 7.84 -9.82 -22.67
CA LYS A 180 6.55 -9.45 -23.25
C LYS A 180 6.37 -9.78 -24.73
N HIS A 181 7.44 -9.68 -25.51
CA HIS A 181 7.43 -9.93 -26.96
C HIS A 181 8.11 -11.26 -27.31
N THR A 182 8.05 -12.20 -26.37
CA THR A 182 8.65 -13.53 -26.53
C THR A 182 7.75 -14.58 -25.90
N CYS A 183 7.80 -15.80 -26.40
CA CYS A 183 7.23 -16.92 -25.69
C CYS A 183 8.04 -17.21 -24.42
N SER A 184 7.50 -16.82 -23.27
CA SER A 184 8.12 -16.97 -21.94
C SER A 184 8.50 -18.42 -21.63
N PHE A 185 7.71 -19.39 -22.11
CA PHE A 185 8.03 -20.82 -22.03
C PHE A 185 9.27 -21.19 -22.84
N CYS A 186 9.32 -20.80 -24.12
CA CYS A 186 10.47 -21.05 -24.99
C CYS A 186 11.75 -20.38 -24.47
N LYS A 187 11.64 -19.17 -23.92
CA LYS A 187 12.78 -18.42 -23.39
C LYS A 187 13.51 -19.18 -22.29
N VAL A 188 12.79 -19.96 -21.48
CA VAL A 188 13.40 -20.78 -20.41
C VAL A 188 14.29 -21.90 -20.96
N TRP A 189 13.89 -22.52 -22.06
CA TRP A 189 14.61 -23.64 -22.67
C TRP A 189 15.87 -23.21 -23.45
N GLY A 190 16.04 -21.91 -23.68
CA GLY A 190 17.13 -21.38 -24.49
C GLY A 190 17.03 -21.76 -25.97
N GLY A 191 18.05 -21.38 -26.74
CA GLY A 191 18.11 -21.53 -28.19
C GLY A 191 17.72 -20.27 -28.96
N GLN A 192 17.82 -20.32 -30.29
CA GLN A 192 17.32 -19.24 -31.13
C GLN A 192 15.83 -19.06 -30.82
N ILE A 193 15.50 -17.86 -30.35
CA ILE A 193 14.15 -17.47 -29.96
C ILE A 193 13.30 -17.67 -31.21
N GLU A 194 12.41 -18.66 -31.20
CA GLU A 194 11.37 -18.74 -32.22
C GLU A 194 10.60 -17.42 -32.21
N ALA A 195 10.17 -16.97 -33.39
CA ALA A 195 9.42 -15.73 -33.57
C ALA A 195 8.32 -15.55 -32.51
N ASP A 196 8.00 -14.29 -32.19
CA ASP A 196 6.93 -13.91 -31.26
C ASP A 196 5.65 -14.71 -31.58
N HIS A 197 5.29 -15.63 -30.67
CA HIS A 197 4.14 -16.51 -30.83
C HIS A 197 3.35 -16.62 -29.54
N ALA A 198 2.04 -16.82 -29.70
CA ALA A 198 1.17 -17.13 -28.57
C ALA A 198 1.54 -18.50 -27.99
N LEU A 199 1.39 -18.67 -26.67
CA LEU A 199 1.69 -19.94 -26.01
C LEU A 199 0.85 -21.10 -26.55
N SER A 200 -0.38 -20.85 -27.00
CA SER A 200 -1.25 -21.85 -27.64
C SER A 200 -0.71 -22.39 -28.96
N GLN A 201 0.24 -21.68 -29.58
CA GLN A 201 0.91 -22.04 -30.83
C GLN A 201 2.36 -22.51 -30.59
N CYS A 202 2.78 -22.62 -29.32
CA CYS A 202 4.14 -22.97 -28.97
C CYS A 202 4.45 -24.44 -29.31
N LEU A 203 5.29 -24.65 -30.32
CA LEU A 203 5.71 -25.99 -30.76
C LEU A 203 6.47 -26.73 -29.66
N ARG A 204 7.27 -26.03 -28.86
CA ARG A 204 7.99 -26.65 -27.72
C ARG A 204 7.05 -27.18 -26.65
N LEU A 205 5.95 -26.47 -26.39
CA LEU A 205 4.93 -26.91 -25.45
C LEU A 205 4.20 -28.14 -26.00
N SER A 206 3.75 -28.11 -27.26
CA SER A 206 3.06 -29.24 -27.89
C SER A 206 3.94 -30.48 -28.07
N SER A 207 5.26 -30.31 -28.09
CA SER A 207 6.23 -31.40 -28.18
C SER A 207 6.49 -32.10 -26.84
N GLN A 208 5.98 -31.56 -25.73
CA GLN A 208 6.14 -32.20 -24.42
C GLN A 208 5.18 -33.40 -24.30
N PRO A 209 5.69 -34.62 -24.11
CA PRO A 209 4.86 -35.83 -24.10
C PRO A 209 3.83 -35.85 -22.96
N ALA A 210 4.10 -35.14 -21.88
CA ALA A 210 3.26 -35.10 -20.69
C ALA A 210 2.32 -33.89 -20.63
N LEU A 211 2.35 -32.98 -21.62
CA LEU A 211 1.66 -31.70 -21.50
C LEU A 211 1.12 -31.19 -22.84
N SER A 212 -0.21 -31.24 -22.98
CA SER A 212 -0.98 -30.58 -24.03
C SER A 212 -1.41 -29.16 -23.62
N TRP A 213 -1.89 -28.38 -24.60
CA TRP A 213 -2.48 -27.06 -24.33
C TRP A 213 -3.64 -27.12 -23.33
N GLY A 214 -4.52 -28.12 -23.45
CA GLY A 214 -5.63 -28.32 -22.50
C GLY A 214 -5.13 -28.54 -21.08
N GLN A 215 -4.14 -29.42 -20.90
CA GLN A 215 -3.54 -29.69 -19.60
C GLN A 215 -2.81 -28.46 -19.03
N TYR A 216 -2.20 -27.62 -19.87
CA TYR A 216 -1.65 -26.34 -19.43
C TYR A 216 -2.74 -25.41 -18.88
N ILE A 217 -3.88 -25.29 -19.58
CA ILE A 217 -5.00 -24.46 -19.13
C ILE A 217 -5.57 -24.98 -17.81
N ASP A 218 -5.71 -26.29 -17.66
CA ASP A 218 -6.19 -26.91 -16.43
C ASP A 218 -5.22 -26.68 -15.28
N TRP A 219 -3.92 -26.93 -15.49
CA TRP A 219 -2.87 -26.62 -14.51
C TRP A 219 -2.87 -25.15 -14.09
N ARG A 220 -3.01 -24.22 -15.05
CA ARG A 220 -3.06 -22.78 -14.75
C ARG A 220 -4.27 -22.43 -13.87
N ARG A 221 -5.41 -23.10 -14.05
CA ARG A 221 -6.60 -22.90 -13.21
C ARG A 221 -6.39 -23.37 -11.77
N GLU A 222 -5.45 -24.29 -11.53
CA GLU A 222 -5.08 -24.74 -10.18
C GLU A 222 -4.25 -23.71 -9.41
N LEU A 223 -3.69 -22.69 -10.08
CA LEU A 223 -2.90 -21.61 -9.45
C LEU A 223 -3.80 -20.59 -8.72
N VAL A 224 -4.45 -21.07 -7.67
CA VAL A 224 -5.38 -20.30 -6.83
C VAL A 224 -4.70 -19.80 -5.58
N TYR A 225 -4.74 -18.48 -5.37
CA TYR A 225 -4.13 -17.84 -4.21
C TYR A 225 -5.09 -17.77 -3.03
N SER A 226 -4.58 -18.12 -1.84
CA SER A 226 -5.29 -17.94 -0.57
C SER A 226 -5.28 -16.48 -0.10
N THR A 227 -6.04 -16.18 0.96
CA THR A 227 -6.12 -14.85 1.58
C THR A 227 -4.79 -14.32 2.13
N ASN A 228 -3.79 -15.19 2.32
CA ASN A 228 -2.45 -14.82 2.80
C ASN A 228 -1.62 -14.15 1.70
N HIS A 229 -2.02 -14.28 0.43
CA HIS A 229 -1.36 -13.65 -0.67
C HIS A 229 -1.76 -12.18 -0.79
N LYS A 230 -0.76 -11.33 -1.00
CA LYS A 230 -1.01 -9.94 -1.40
C LYS A 230 -1.75 -9.96 -2.74
N LYS A 231 -2.70 -9.04 -2.94
CA LYS A 231 -3.55 -8.94 -4.14
C LYS A 231 -2.79 -9.28 -5.43
N ILE A 232 -2.97 -10.47 -5.96
CA ILE A 232 -2.41 -10.94 -7.24
C ILE A 232 -3.56 -11.11 -8.22
N CYS A 233 -3.37 -10.71 -9.46
CA CYS A 233 -4.34 -10.98 -10.51
C CYS A 233 -4.30 -12.46 -10.88
N TYR A 234 -5.42 -13.17 -10.78
CA TYR A 234 -5.50 -14.60 -11.14
C TYR A 234 -5.29 -14.87 -12.64
N ALA A 235 -5.50 -13.86 -13.50
CA ALA A 235 -5.35 -14.03 -14.94
C ALA A 235 -3.89 -13.97 -15.37
N CYS A 236 -3.13 -12.94 -14.96
CA CYS A 236 -1.72 -12.81 -15.35
C CYS A 236 -0.71 -13.21 -14.26
N HIS A 237 -1.18 -13.52 -13.04
CA HIS A 237 -0.36 -13.81 -11.87
C HIS A 237 0.59 -12.66 -11.44
N VAL A 238 0.34 -11.43 -11.91
CA VAL A 238 1.11 -10.24 -11.54
C VAL A 238 0.56 -9.61 -10.25
N PRO A 239 1.41 -9.22 -9.28
CA PRO A 239 1.02 -8.47 -8.09
C PRO A 239 0.40 -7.09 -8.40
N GLN A 240 -0.71 -6.77 -7.75
CA GLN A 240 -1.44 -5.51 -7.90
C GLN A 240 -0.92 -4.44 -6.92
N ILE A 241 0.36 -4.07 -7.07
CA ILE A 241 1.03 -3.10 -6.21
C ILE A 241 0.60 -1.67 -6.58
N ASN A 242 0.59 -1.37 -7.86
CA ASN A 242 0.13 -0.11 -8.44
C ASN A 242 -0.58 -0.35 -9.78
N ASP A 243 -1.22 0.71 -10.30
CA ASP A 243 -1.96 0.65 -11.57
C ASP A 243 -1.05 0.51 -12.80
N ASP A 244 0.26 0.77 -12.67
CA ASP A 244 1.21 0.61 -13.77
C ASP A 244 1.49 -0.88 -14.06
N LEU A 245 1.57 -1.75 -13.04
CA LEU A 245 1.75 -3.19 -13.24
C LEU A 245 0.46 -3.87 -13.66
N HIS A 246 -0.64 -3.50 -13.00
CA HIS A 246 -1.96 -4.04 -13.28
C HIS A 246 -3.02 -3.05 -12.78
N ARG A 247 -3.86 -2.55 -13.69
CA ARG A 247 -4.97 -1.67 -13.33
C ARG A 247 -5.88 -2.37 -12.31
N GLN A 248 -6.33 -1.65 -11.28
CA GLN A 248 -7.29 -2.22 -10.33
C GLN A 248 -8.56 -2.70 -11.05
N PHE A 249 -9.10 -3.84 -10.59
CA PHE A 249 -10.36 -4.37 -11.10
C PHE A 249 -11.48 -3.34 -10.93
N THR A 250 -11.94 -2.75 -12.04
CA THR A 250 -13.19 -1.98 -12.03
C THR A 250 -14.32 -3.01 -11.93
N LYS A 251 -15.12 -2.93 -10.85
CA LYS A 251 -16.22 -3.86 -10.53
C LYS A 251 -17.34 -3.96 -11.59
N ALA A 252 -17.19 -3.36 -12.77
CA ALA A 252 -18.24 -3.26 -13.77
C ALA A 252 -17.72 -3.66 -15.17
N GLY A 253 -17.80 -4.96 -15.47
CA GLY A 253 -18.29 -5.43 -16.77
C GLY A 253 -17.42 -5.28 -18.02
N LYS A 254 -16.08 -5.18 -17.92
CA LYS A 254 -15.21 -5.31 -19.09
C LYS A 254 -14.24 -6.46 -18.95
N GLU A 255 -14.04 -7.18 -20.05
CA GLU A 255 -13.01 -8.19 -20.24
C GLU A 255 -11.70 -7.71 -19.61
N LEU A 256 -11.14 -8.55 -18.75
CA LEU A 256 -9.87 -8.27 -18.08
C LEU A 256 -8.74 -8.52 -19.07
N THR A 257 -8.48 -7.54 -19.93
CA THR A 257 -7.29 -7.54 -20.77
C THR A 257 -6.07 -7.26 -19.90
N CYS A 258 -5.39 -8.32 -19.49
CA CYS A 258 -4.14 -8.21 -18.74
C CYS A 258 -2.99 -8.07 -19.75
N GLU A 259 -2.27 -6.95 -19.73
CA GLU A 259 -1.13 -6.68 -20.64
C GLU A 259 -0.06 -7.79 -20.57
N PHE A 260 0.14 -8.36 -19.38
CA PHE A 260 1.15 -9.38 -19.11
C PHE A 260 0.53 -10.79 -18.94
N ALA A 261 -0.61 -11.04 -19.60
CA ALA A 261 -1.16 -12.39 -19.68
C ALA A 261 -0.13 -13.35 -20.29
N ASP A 262 -0.10 -14.59 -19.81
CA ASP A 262 0.74 -15.66 -20.37
C ASP A 262 2.26 -15.42 -20.32
N ILE A 263 2.72 -14.58 -19.36
CA ILE A 263 4.16 -14.39 -19.09
C ILE A 263 4.61 -15.22 -17.88
N VAL A 264 4.00 -14.99 -16.72
CA VAL A 264 4.49 -15.53 -15.44
C VAL A 264 4.29 -17.05 -15.33
N ALA A 265 3.06 -17.52 -15.52
CA ALA A 265 2.74 -18.94 -15.38
C ALA A 265 3.47 -19.84 -16.40
N PRO A 266 3.56 -19.47 -17.70
CA PRO A 266 4.29 -20.29 -18.66
C PRO A 266 5.79 -20.32 -18.43
N ALA A 267 6.39 -19.21 -17.98
CA ALA A 267 7.79 -19.21 -17.55
C ALA A 267 8.02 -20.23 -16.42
N ALA A 268 7.18 -20.22 -15.38
CA ALA A 268 7.30 -21.15 -14.27
C ALA A 268 7.16 -22.62 -14.70
N LEU A 269 6.22 -22.92 -15.61
CA LEU A 269 6.07 -24.26 -16.15
C LEU A 269 7.26 -24.66 -17.03
N GLY A 270 7.78 -23.73 -17.83
CA GLY A 270 9.00 -23.91 -18.59
C GLY A 270 10.18 -24.26 -17.69
N ILE A 271 10.31 -23.58 -16.53
CA ILE A 271 11.36 -23.85 -15.53
C ILE A 271 11.19 -25.25 -14.97
N PHE A 272 9.97 -25.67 -14.65
CA PHE A 272 9.71 -27.00 -14.13
C PHE A 272 10.07 -28.12 -15.12
N LEU A 273 9.74 -27.94 -16.40
CA LEU A 273 10.00 -28.95 -17.44
C LEU A 273 11.43 -28.93 -17.97
N HIS A 274 12.13 -27.79 -17.89
CA HIS A 274 13.52 -27.69 -18.32
C HIS A 274 14.47 -28.08 -17.17
N HIS A 275 14.78 -29.38 -17.07
CA HIS A 275 15.52 -29.98 -15.96
C HIS A 275 16.78 -29.20 -15.50
N PRO A 276 17.68 -28.69 -16.37
CA PRO A 276 18.82 -27.89 -15.92
C PRO A 276 18.41 -26.62 -15.17
N THR A 277 17.45 -25.87 -15.72
CA THR A 277 16.96 -24.64 -15.06
C THR A 277 16.11 -24.95 -13.83
N GLN A 278 15.36 -26.05 -13.84
CA GLN A 278 14.65 -26.56 -12.67
C GLN A 278 15.62 -26.79 -11.50
N GLN A 279 16.75 -27.45 -11.74
CA GLN A 279 17.74 -27.75 -10.70
C GLN A 279 18.38 -26.47 -10.15
N GLU A 280 18.77 -25.53 -11.03
CA GLU A 280 19.29 -24.22 -10.61
C GLU A 280 18.29 -23.48 -9.70
N ALA A 281 17.02 -23.46 -10.09
CA ALA A 281 15.94 -22.85 -9.33
C ALA A 281 15.72 -23.57 -7.98
N ALA A 282 15.69 -24.91 -8.00
CA ALA A 282 15.46 -25.70 -6.80
C ALA A 282 16.57 -25.49 -5.76
N VAL A 283 17.82 -25.34 -6.19
CA VAL A 283 18.93 -24.96 -5.30
C VAL A 283 18.72 -23.55 -4.74
N HIS A 284 18.39 -22.57 -5.59
CA HIS A 284 18.16 -21.19 -5.15
C HIS A 284 17.06 -21.07 -4.09
N PHE A 285 15.95 -21.79 -4.26
CA PHE A 285 14.80 -21.74 -3.36
C PHE A 285 14.83 -22.79 -2.23
N ASN A 286 15.93 -23.56 -2.09
CA ASN A 286 16.06 -24.67 -1.14
C ASN A 286 14.93 -25.72 -1.28
N GLN A 287 14.58 -26.08 -2.51
CA GLN A 287 13.47 -26.98 -2.90
C GLN A 287 13.94 -28.26 -3.60
N THR A 288 15.21 -28.66 -3.46
CA THR A 288 15.85 -29.74 -4.22
C THR A 288 15.08 -31.08 -4.22
N SER A 289 14.34 -31.40 -3.16
CA SER A 289 13.52 -32.62 -3.03
C SER A 289 12.02 -32.42 -3.28
N MET A 290 11.55 -31.18 -3.36
CA MET A 290 10.12 -30.87 -3.36
C MET A 290 9.50 -30.84 -4.75
N TRP A 291 10.27 -30.60 -5.81
CA TRP A 291 9.73 -30.49 -7.17
C TRP A 291 9.79 -31.80 -7.97
N SER A 292 9.58 -32.93 -7.29
CA SER A 292 9.59 -34.26 -7.93
C SER A 292 8.36 -34.52 -8.81
N SER A 293 7.32 -33.70 -8.73
CA SER A 293 6.11 -33.81 -9.55
C SER A 293 5.47 -32.45 -9.76
N LEU A 294 4.66 -32.33 -10.82
CA LEU A 294 3.95 -31.10 -11.14
C LEU A 294 3.01 -30.68 -10.00
N ALA A 295 2.34 -31.64 -9.35
CA ALA A 295 1.47 -31.36 -8.21
C ALA A 295 2.22 -30.75 -7.02
N LYS A 296 3.39 -31.30 -6.66
CA LYS A 296 4.20 -30.73 -5.56
C LYS A 296 4.76 -29.36 -5.92
N PHE A 297 5.19 -29.18 -7.17
CA PHE A 297 5.63 -27.88 -7.67
C PHE A 297 4.49 -26.85 -7.61
N THR A 298 3.30 -27.21 -8.07
CA THR A 298 2.10 -26.37 -8.04
C THR A 298 1.74 -25.96 -6.61
N ASN A 299 1.72 -26.92 -5.68
CA ASN A 299 1.51 -26.65 -4.25
C ASN A 299 2.53 -25.66 -3.69
N TRP A 300 3.80 -25.76 -4.10
CA TRP A 300 4.84 -24.82 -3.70
C TRP A 300 4.60 -23.42 -4.29
N LEU A 301 4.22 -23.31 -5.57
CA LEU A 301 3.98 -22.03 -6.24
C LEU A 301 2.90 -21.18 -5.55
N ILE A 302 1.88 -21.83 -4.99
CA ILE A 302 0.74 -21.21 -4.27
C ILE A 302 0.86 -21.29 -2.74
N ALA A 303 1.96 -21.85 -2.22
CA ALA A 303 2.20 -21.87 -0.79
C ALA A 303 2.42 -20.44 -0.24
N GLU A 304 2.29 -20.29 1.07
CA GLU A 304 2.54 -19.01 1.72
C GLU A 304 3.96 -18.50 1.41
N PRO A 305 4.09 -17.30 0.83
CA PRO A 305 5.39 -16.77 0.44
C PRO A 305 6.17 -16.26 1.66
N GLN A 306 7.49 -16.16 1.51
CA GLN A 306 8.35 -15.57 2.54
C GLN A 306 7.95 -14.11 2.85
N PRO A 307 8.23 -13.61 4.07
CA PRO A 307 7.97 -12.22 4.41
C PRO A 307 8.58 -11.24 3.41
N GLY A 308 7.75 -10.36 2.85
CA GLY A 308 8.18 -9.38 1.83
C GLY A 308 7.93 -9.80 0.39
N SER A 309 7.72 -11.09 0.12
CA SER A 309 7.35 -11.62 -1.20
C SER A 309 5.86 -11.47 -1.51
N TYR A 310 5.47 -11.74 -2.77
CA TYR A 310 4.07 -11.70 -3.22
C TYR A 310 3.48 -13.10 -3.39
N SER A 311 4.21 -13.99 -4.07
CA SER A 311 3.93 -15.43 -4.18
C SER A 311 5.22 -16.13 -4.61
N ASN A 312 5.35 -17.42 -4.30
CA ASN A 312 6.49 -18.22 -4.76
C ASN A 312 6.54 -18.30 -6.29
N LEU A 313 5.39 -18.34 -6.97
CA LEU A 313 5.31 -18.24 -8.43
C LEU A 313 5.98 -16.98 -8.98
N PHE A 314 5.68 -15.82 -8.39
CA PHE A 314 6.23 -14.57 -8.89
C PHE A 314 7.71 -14.40 -8.53
N ASP A 315 8.13 -14.90 -7.37
CA ASP A 315 9.53 -14.90 -6.97
C ASP A 315 10.37 -15.79 -7.89
N LEU A 316 9.87 -16.97 -8.27
CA LEU A 316 10.49 -17.85 -9.27
C LEU A 316 10.67 -17.14 -10.62
N PHE A 317 9.65 -16.42 -11.05
CA PHE A 317 9.70 -15.62 -12.28
C PHE A 317 10.78 -14.52 -12.22
N LEU A 318 10.82 -13.74 -11.13
CA LEU A 318 11.81 -12.68 -10.96
C LEU A 318 13.23 -13.23 -10.89
N TRP A 319 13.43 -14.36 -10.19
CA TRP A 319 14.70 -15.07 -10.16
C TRP A 319 15.17 -15.42 -11.58
N PHE A 320 14.31 -16.07 -12.36
CA PHE A 320 14.65 -16.49 -13.72
C PHE A 320 15.08 -15.30 -14.60
N VAL A 321 14.31 -14.21 -14.56
CA VAL A 321 14.66 -13.01 -15.34
C VAL A 321 15.95 -12.37 -14.85
N SER A 322 16.20 -12.33 -13.54
CA SER A 322 17.46 -11.78 -13.00
C SER A 322 18.69 -12.60 -13.44
N THR A 323 18.58 -13.93 -13.48
CA THR A 323 19.68 -14.82 -13.86
C THR A 323 19.94 -14.80 -15.36
N ARG A 324 18.89 -14.74 -16.19
CA ARG A 324 19.04 -14.77 -17.65
C ARG A 324 19.23 -13.38 -18.26
N GLY A 325 18.64 -12.34 -17.68
CA GLY A 325 18.77 -10.95 -18.15
C GLY A 325 20.19 -10.42 -18.00
N ALA A 326 20.91 -10.83 -16.95
CA ALA A 326 22.31 -10.49 -16.74
C ALA A 326 23.27 -11.06 -17.79
N GLN A 327 22.86 -12.10 -18.53
CA GLN A 327 23.70 -12.74 -19.56
C GLN A 327 23.57 -12.08 -20.94
N THR A 328 22.57 -11.21 -21.12
CA THR A 328 22.25 -10.57 -22.41
C THR A 328 22.70 -9.11 -22.52
N GLN A 329 23.35 -8.57 -21.49
CA GLN A 329 23.97 -7.23 -21.48
C GLN A 329 25.49 -7.37 -21.62
#